data_AF-A0ABD2SU35-F1
#
_entry.id   AF-A0ABD2SU35-F1
#
_cell.length_a   1.000
_cell.length_b   1.000
_cell.length_c   1.000
_cell.angle_alpha   90.00
_cell.angle_beta   90.00
_cell.angle_gamma   90.00
#
_symmetry.space_group_name_H-M   'P 1'
#
loop_
_entity.id
_entity.type
_entity.pdbx_description
1 polymer ?
#
loop_
_entity_poly.entity_id
_entity_poly.type
_entity_poly.pdbx_seq_one_letter_code
_entity_poly.pdbx_strand_id
1 'polypeptide(L)'
;SPNTFLTMKASEIPSSSQHLLENEEQPTTHTPNPTPTPTPTKNSKKLALIPLIFIIFFEVSGGPYGAEAAIGAAGPLLAVLGFLIFPFIWSVPEALVTAELATTFPAGIVTCISYVLPLLGTSGAVPLEQGEWIDGYFANLASMIAGNWLKYWMELGIVLSVIGLYEAQLSSCAYQILGMAEMGLLPRVIGVRSEWFNTPWVGILVPTLVALVVSYMTFTDIVSSVNFLYSLGMLLEFASFLWLRRKMPKAKRPYRVPLSMPGLMVMCFIPSCFLVYVMFAARRTVYIVSALLTVFAIAWYFFMEFCKTKMWFDFETVDQDKVDDEIF
;
A
#
# COMPACT_ATOMS: atom_id res chain seq x y z
N SER A 1 58.68 29.66 -20.36
CA SER A 1 58.74 30.37 -21.66
C SER A 1 58.78 29.33 -22.77
N PRO A 2 57.92 29.42 -23.79
CA PRO A 2 57.74 28.38 -24.80
C PRO A 2 58.65 28.57 -26.03
N ASN A 3 58.58 27.58 -26.91
CA ASN A 3 59.02 27.54 -28.32
C ASN A 3 60.46 27.14 -28.60
N THR A 4 60.65 25.94 -29.17
CA THR A 4 61.41 25.77 -30.43
C THR A 4 60.94 24.50 -31.15
N PHE A 5 60.50 24.72 -32.38
CA PHE A 5 60.09 23.76 -33.40
C PHE A 5 61.36 23.25 -34.10
N LEU A 6 61.53 21.94 -34.29
CA LEU A 6 62.54 21.39 -35.22
C LEU A 6 61.97 20.23 -36.05
N THR A 7 62.27 20.32 -37.33
CA THR A 7 61.87 19.53 -38.48
C THR A 7 62.83 18.36 -38.77
N MET A 8 62.30 17.34 -39.47
CA MET A 8 62.99 16.25 -40.21
C MET A 8 63.65 15.16 -39.33
N LYS A 9 63.62 13.86 -39.64
CA LYS A 9 63.63 13.13 -40.92
C LYS A 9 63.24 11.65 -40.67
N ALA A 10 62.71 11.00 -41.71
CA ALA A 10 62.32 9.58 -41.74
C ALA A 10 63.47 8.59 -41.46
N SER A 11 63.16 7.49 -40.75
CA SER A 11 63.88 6.21 -40.81
C SER A 11 63.01 5.06 -40.28
N GLU A 12 62.60 4.18 -41.20
CA GLU A 12 62.51 2.72 -41.10
C GLU A 12 61.66 2.03 -40.00
N ILE A 13 60.63 1.32 -40.48
CA ILE A 13 59.79 0.34 -39.78
C ILE A 13 60.31 -1.07 -40.12
N PRO A 14 60.44 -2.01 -39.15
CA PRO A 14 60.49 -3.43 -39.47
C PRO A 14 59.10 -4.09 -39.35
N SER A 15 58.56 -4.45 -40.51
CA SER A 15 57.96 -5.75 -40.86
C SER A 15 57.29 -6.60 -39.75
N SER A 16 56.01 -6.37 -39.45
CA SER A 16 55.17 -7.46 -38.92
C SER A 16 53.65 -7.33 -39.18
N SER A 17 53.21 -6.56 -40.19
CA SER A 17 51.77 -6.35 -40.43
C SER A 17 51.33 -6.45 -41.89
N GLN A 18 52.17 -6.97 -42.78
CA GLN A 18 51.93 -7.04 -44.23
C GLN A 18 51.07 -8.23 -44.70
N HIS A 19 50.22 -8.83 -43.85
CA HIS A 19 49.47 -10.03 -44.26
C HIS A 19 47.95 -9.93 -44.18
N LEU A 20 47.36 -8.74 -43.96
CA LEU A 20 45.91 -8.59 -43.82
C LEU A 20 45.27 -7.41 -44.59
N LEU A 21 46.00 -6.76 -45.51
CA LEU A 21 45.47 -5.67 -46.33
C LEU A 21 45.75 -5.93 -47.82
N GLU A 22 45.22 -7.03 -48.33
CA GLU A 22 45.15 -7.27 -49.77
C GLU A 22 43.85 -8.06 -50.02
N ASN A 23 42.73 -7.35 -50.20
CA ASN A 23 41.50 -7.84 -50.83
C ASN A 23 40.44 -6.71 -50.83
N GLU A 24 40.63 -5.70 -51.68
CA GLU A 24 39.51 -4.97 -52.26
C GLU A 24 39.71 -4.82 -53.78
N GLU A 25 38.56 -4.85 -54.48
CA GLU A 25 38.31 -4.59 -55.91
C GLU A 25 38.37 -5.74 -56.93
N GLN A 26 37.20 -6.37 -57.17
CA GLN A 26 36.64 -6.47 -58.53
C GLN A 26 35.09 -6.53 -58.52
N PRO A 27 34.41 -6.01 -59.56
CA PRO A 27 33.01 -5.55 -59.49
C PRO A 27 31.99 -6.57 -60.03
N THR A 28 30.78 -6.62 -59.43
CA THR A 28 29.61 -7.29 -60.02
C THR A 28 28.38 -6.38 -60.02
N THR A 29 27.92 -6.09 -61.23
CA THR A 29 26.67 -5.42 -61.60
C THR A 29 25.43 -6.15 -61.07
N HIS A 30 24.62 -5.49 -60.24
CA HIS A 30 23.19 -5.81 -60.09
C HIS A 30 22.35 -4.53 -59.85
N THR A 31 21.27 -4.45 -60.62
CA THR A 31 20.19 -3.43 -60.71
C THR A 31 19.66 -2.85 -59.39
N PRO A 32 19.15 -1.59 -59.38
CA PRO A 32 18.62 -0.96 -58.18
C PRO A 32 17.20 -1.46 -57.90
N ASN A 33 17.02 -2.24 -56.84
CA ASN A 33 15.71 -2.51 -56.26
C ASN A 33 15.48 -1.54 -55.09
N PRO A 34 14.27 -0.96 -54.94
CA PRO A 34 14.05 0.17 -54.05
C PRO A 34 14.12 -0.26 -52.58
N THR A 35 14.91 0.49 -51.81
CA THR A 35 14.98 0.44 -50.34
C THR A 35 13.58 0.56 -49.75
N PRO A 36 13.14 -0.36 -48.86
CA PRO A 36 11.90 -0.16 -48.13
C PRO A 36 12.12 0.95 -47.10
N THR A 37 11.53 2.12 -47.37
CA THR A 37 11.29 3.16 -46.37
C THR A 37 10.62 2.53 -45.15
N PRO A 38 11.12 2.72 -43.92
CA PRO A 38 10.34 2.36 -42.74
C PRO A 38 9.19 3.37 -42.63
N THR A 39 8.04 3.01 -43.18
CA THR A 39 6.78 3.69 -42.89
C THR A 39 6.55 3.59 -41.38
N PRO A 40 6.27 4.69 -40.66
CA PRO A 40 5.77 4.57 -39.30
C PRO A 40 4.33 4.07 -39.43
N THR A 41 4.15 2.75 -39.37
CA THR A 41 2.83 2.17 -39.19
C THR A 41 2.38 2.55 -37.78
N LYS A 42 1.70 3.70 -37.70
CA LYS A 42 0.94 4.15 -36.54
C LYS A 42 -0.21 3.17 -36.30
N ASN A 43 0.12 2.00 -35.79
CA ASN A 43 -0.82 1.12 -35.13
C ASN A 43 -1.01 1.63 -33.72
N SER A 44 -1.63 2.81 -33.60
CA SER A 44 -2.31 3.20 -32.37
C SER A 44 -3.46 2.21 -32.23
N LYS A 45 -3.22 1.06 -31.58
CA LYS A 45 -4.29 0.29 -30.98
C LYS A 45 -4.93 1.24 -29.97
N LYS A 46 -5.93 1.98 -30.44
CA LYS A 46 -6.77 2.81 -29.57
C LYS A 46 -7.29 1.82 -28.54
N LEU A 47 -6.85 1.97 -27.30
CA LEU A 47 -7.51 1.29 -26.21
C LEU A 47 -9.00 1.52 -26.34
N ALA A 48 -9.77 0.46 -26.13
CA ALA A 48 -11.19 0.61 -25.95
C ALA A 48 -11.37 1.68 -24.86
N LEU A 49 -12.12 2.73 -25.18
CA LEU A 49 -12.42 3.88 -24.31
C LEU A 49 -12.83 3.44 -22.89
N ILE A 50 -13.45 2.26 -22.80
CA ILE A 50 -13.98 1.65 -21.58
C ILE A 50 -12.86 1.33 -20.55
N PRO A 51 -11.84 0.50 -20.85
CA PRO A 51 -10.68 0.32 -19.97
C PRO A 51 -10.02 1.63 -19.50
N LEU A 52 -9.94 2.63 -20.38
CA LEU A 52 -9.36 3.93 -20.04
C LEU A 52 -10.17 4.68 -18.98
N ILE A 53 -11.51 4.69 -19.11
CA ILE A 53 -12.41 5.30 -18.12
C ILE A 53 -12.25 4.61 -16.76
N PHE A 54 -12.16 3.28 -16.73
CA PHE A 54 -11.97 2.53 -15.49
C PHE A 54 -10.60 2.82 -14.83
N ILE A 55 -9.52 2.87 -15.62
CA ILE A 55 -8.20 3.26 -15.10
C ILE A 55 -8.28 4.64 -14.42
N ILE A 56 -8.86 5.64 -15.11
CA ILE A 56 -8.95 7.00 -14.58
C ILE A 56 -9.78 7.04 -13.30
N PHE A 57 -10.96 6.42 -13.30
CA PHE A 57 -11.86 6.43 -12.16
C PHE A 57 -11.21 5.81 -10.91
N PHE A 58 -10.58 4.64 -11.05
CA PHE A 58 -10.01 3.93 -9.92
C PHE A 58 -8.70 4.53 -9.43
N GLU A 59 -7.85 5.06 -10.31
CA GLU A 59 -6.67 5.83 -9.92
C GLU A 59 -7.06 7.06 -9.08
N VAL A 60 -8.03 7.82 -9.57
CA VAL A 60 -8.50 9.05 -8.91
C VAL A 60 -9.32 8.76 -7.65
N SER A 61 -9.94 7.59 -7.51
CA SER A 61 -10.77 7.28 -6.33
C SER A 61 -9.98 6.59 -5.19
N GLY A 62 -8.65 6.66 -5.21
CA GLY A 62 -7.77 6.07 -4.21
C GLY A 62 -7.01 4.88 -4.78
N GLY A 63 -6.35 5.10 -5.92
CA GLY A 63 -5.73 4.12 -6.81
C GLY A 63 -4.94 2.99 -6.14
N PRO A 64 -4.68 1.92 -6.90
CA PRO A 64 -4.08 0.71 -6.36
C PRO A 64 -2.60 0.89 -6.00
N TYR A 65 -2.33 1.51 -4.86
CA TYR A 65 -0.98 1.77 -4.37
C TYR A 65 -0.17 0.47 -4.32
N GLY A 66 1.01 0.50 -4.96
CA GLY A 66 1.93 -0.63 -5.03
C GLY A 66 1.56 -1.68 -6.08
N ALA A 67 0.49 -1.46 -6.86
CA ALA A 67 0.16 -2.34 -7.99
C ALA A 67 1.18 -2.21 -9.13
N GLU A 68 1.76 -1.03 -9.34
CA GLU A 68 2.89 -0.85 -10.26
C GLU A 68 4.10 -1.64 -9.79
N ALA A 69 4.49 -1.49 -8.53
CA ALA A 69 5.60 -2.23 -7.94
C ALA A 69 5.36 -3.75 -8.00
N ALA A 70 4.12 -4.22 -7.82
CA ALA A 70 3.76 -5.62 -7.95
C ALA A 70 3.92 -6.15 -9.39
N ILE A 71 3.51 -5.38 -10.40
CA ILE A 71 3.78 -5.72 -11.81
C ILE A 71 5.28 -5.72 -12.07
N GLY A 72 6.00 -4.69 -11.62
CA GLY A 72 7.45 -4.59 -11.79
C GLY A 72 8.18 -5.80 -11.21
N ALA A 73 7.76 -6.27 -10.03
CA ALA A 73 8.41 -7.39 -9.35
C ALA A 73 8.03 -8.78 -9.90
N ALA A 74 6.74 -9.05 -10.16
CA ALA A 74 6.25 -10.40 -10.46
C ALA A 74 5.72 -10.57 -11.89
N GLY A 75 5.45 -9.47 -12.58
CA GLY A 75 4.85 -9.43 -13.91
C GLY A 75 3.33 -9.37 -13.87
N PRO A 76 2.68 -8.94 -14.96
CA PRO A 76 1.24 -8.62 -14.96
C PRO A 76 0.36 -9.82 -14.65
N LEU A 77 0.67 -11.00 -15.21
CA LEU A 77 -0.14 -12.20 -15.01
C LEU A 77 -0.17 -12.61 -13.53
N LEU A 78 1.00 -12.63 -12.89
CA LEU A 78 1.11 -12.99 -11.48
C LEU A 78 0.55 -11.90 -10.56
N ALA A 79 0.71 -10.61 -10.92
CA ALA A 79 0.11 -9.51 -10.19
C ALA A 79 -1.43 -9.62 -10.21
N VAL A 80 -2.05 -9.78 -11.38
CA VAL A 80 -3.50 -9.94 -11.52
C VAL A 80 -4.00 -11.18 -10.78
N LEU A 81 -3.33 -12.32 -10.93
CA LEU A 81 -3.71 -13.54 -10.22
C LEU A 81 -3.59 -13.36 -8.70
N GLY A 82 -2.55 -12.67 -8.24
CA GLY A 82 -2.35 -12.29 -6.84
C GLY A 82 -3.52 -11.45 -6.32
N PHE A 83 -3.87 -10.35 -7.00
CA PHE A 83 -4.99 -9.48 -6.61
C PHE A 83 -6.36 -10.17 -6.67
N LEU A 84 -6.52 -11.22 -7.49
CA LEU A 84 -7.75 -12.02 -7.52
C LEU A 84 -7.81 -13.06 -6.39
N ILE A 85 -6.70 -13.68 -6.02
CA ILE A 85 -6.67 -14.76 -5.02
C ILE A 85 -6.53 -14.22 -3.59
N PHE A 86 -5.68 -13.20 -3.39
CA PHE A 86 -5.38 -12.61 -2.10
C PHE A 86 -6.62 -12.22 -1.27
N PRO A 87 -7.70 -11.66 -1.84
CA PRO A 87 -8.90 -11.25 -1.07
C PRO A 87 -9.62 -12.44 -0.43
N PHE A 88 -9.60 -13.61 -1.07
CA PHE A 88 -10.20 -14.82 -0.51
C PHE A 88 -9.36 -15.41 0.62
N ILE A 89 -8.05 -15.22 0.56
CA ILE A 89 -7.12 -15.67 1.60
C ILE A 89 -7.12 -14.71 2.80
N TRP A 90 -7.24 -13.42 2.54
CA TRP A 90 -7.09 -12.35 3.52
C TRP A 90 -8.43 -11.76 3.96
N SER A 91 -9.13 -11.12 3.03
CA SER A 91 -10.32 -10.31 3.30
C SER A 91 -11.52 -11.14 3.76
N VAL A 92 -11.71 -12.35 3.23
CA VAL A 92 -12.84 -13.21 3.66
C VAL A 92 -12.66 -13.68 5.10
N PRO A 93 -11.52 -14.28 5.52
CA PRO A 93 -11.27 -14.60 6.92
C PRO A 93 -11.38 -13.41 7.85
N GLU A 94 -10.78 -12.28 7.48
CA GLU A 94 -10.85 -11.03 8.23
C GLU A 94 -12.30 -10.58 8.42
N ALA A 95 -13.06 -10.42 7.32
CA ALA A 95 -14.45 -9.97 7.38
C ALA A 95 -15.35 -10.90 8.19
N LEU A 96 -15.11 -12.22 8.14
CA LEU A 96 -15.86 -13.19 8.95
C LEU A 96 -15.56 -13.06 10.45
N VAL A 97 -14.29 -12.87 10.81
CA VAL A 97 -13.88 -12.64 12.21
C VAL A 97 -14.43 -11.31 12.71
N THR A 98 -14.26 -10.24 11.93
CA THR A 98 -14.77 -8.92 12.25
C THR A 98 -16.29 -8.94 12.36
N ALA A 99 -17.02 -9.54 11.42
CA ALA A 99 -18.49 -9.60 11.49
C ALA A 99 -19.02 -10.32 12.74
N GLU A 100 -18.30 -11.32 13.24
CA GLU A 100 -18.64 -12.02 14.50
C GLU A 100 -18.26 -11.20 15.76
N LEU A 101 -17.29 -10.28 15.66
CA LEU A 101 -16.84 -9.39 16.74
C LEU A 101 -17.57 -8.02 16.75
N ALA A 102 -17.94 -7.50 15.60
CA ALA A 102 -18.50 -6.18 15.35
C ALA A 102 -19.24 -6.22 14.01
N THR A 103 -20.58 -6.19 14.04
CA THR A 103 -21.42 -6.24 12.84
C THR A 103 -21.11 -5.06 11.89
N THR A 104 -20.35 -5.24 10.81
CA THR A 104 -20.23 -4.30 9.67
C THR A 104 -19.72 -4.95 8.35
N PHE A 105 -20.18 -4.34 7.24
CA PHE A 105 -20.15 -4.56 5.77
C PHE A 105 -18.96 -5.24 5.05
N PRO A 106 -19.21 -5.84 3.85
CA PRO A 106 -18.17 -6.38 2.96
C PRO A 106 -17.50 -5.29 2.10
N ALA A 107 -16.62 -4.47 2.70
CA ALA A 107 -15.87 -3.45 1.96
C ALA A 107 -14.73 -4.04 1.09
N GLY A 108 -14.11 -5.14 1.52
CA GLY A 108 -12.90 -5.67 0.88
C GLY A 108 -13.10 -6.15 -0.57
N ILE A 109 -14.26 -6.70 -0.91
CA ILE A 109 -14.54 -7.17 -2.29
C ILE A 109 -14.53 -6.00 -3.27
N VAL A 110 -15.02 -4.82 -2.86
CA VAL A 110 -15.04 -3.61 -3.69
C VAL A 110 -13.62 -3.11 -3.95
N THR A 111 -12.74 -3.16 -2.95
CA THR A 111 -11.32 -2.77 -3.09
C THR A 111 -10.58 -3.67 -4.08
N CYS A 112 -10.87 -4.97 -4.14
CA CYS A 112 -10.12 -5.85 -5.04
C CYS A 112 -10.53 -5.66 -6.50
N ILE A 113 -11.82 -5.41 -6.74
CA ILE A 113 -12.32 -5.06 -8.07
C ILE A 113 -11.70 -3.74 -8.55
N SER A 114 -11.53 -2.75 -7.65
CA SER A 114 -10.90 -1.49 -8.00
C SER A 114 -9.41 -1.60 -8.34
N TYR A 115 -8.70 -2.61 -7.81
CA TYR A 115 -7.28 -2.83 -8.10
C TYR A 115 -7.06 -3.62 -9.40
N VAL A 116 -7.94 -4.60 -9.69
CA VAL A 116 -7.82 -5.45 -10.89
C VAL A 116 -8.13 -4.70 -12.18
N LEU A 117 -9.09 -3.76 -12.16
CA LEU A 117 -9.54 -3.08 -13.38
C LEU A 117 -8.47 -2.16 -14.01
N PRO A 118 -7.74 -1.31 -13.24
CA PRO A 118 -6.63 -0.54 -13.77
C PRO A 118 -5.51 -1.42 -14.31
N LEU A 119 -5.15 -2.50 -13.59
CA LEU A 119 -4.11 -3.45 -13.97
C LEU A 119 -4.40 -4.12 -15.32
N LEU A 120 -5.63 -4.61 -15.50
CA LEU A 120 -6.05 -5.20 -16.78
C LEU A 120 -6.05 -4.16 -17.90
N GLY A 121 -6.53 -2.95 -17.60
CA GLY A 121 -6.55 -1.85 -18.54
C GLY A 121 -5.15 -1.47 -19.02
N THR A 122 -4.18 -1.30 -18.12
CA THR A 122 -2.84 -0.82 -18.45
C THR A 122 -1.92 -1.89 -19.01
N SER A 123 -1.96 -3.10 -18.45
CA SER A 123 -1.16 -4.24 -18.96
C SER A 123 -1.59 -4.67 -20.37
N GLY A 124 -2.86 -4.49 -20.73
CA GLY A 124 -3.39 -4.75 -22.08
C GLY A 124 -3.20 -3.59 -23.07
N ALA A 125 -2.89 -2.39 -22.56
CA ALA A 125 -2.79 -1.15 -23.33
C ALA A 125 -1.48 -0.99 -24.08
N VAL A 126 -0.38 -1.29 -23.38
CA VAL A 126 0.98 -0.85 -23.72
C VAL A 126 1.91 -2.06 -23.67
N PRO A 127 2.95 -2.14 -24.54
CA PRO A 127 3.98 -3.16 -24.43
C PRO A 127 4.60 -3.20 -23.03
N LEU A 128 4.86 -4.40 -22.53
CA LEU A 128 5.29 -4.62 -21.16
C LEU A 128 6.79 -4.39 -21.00
N GLU A 129 7.15 -3.18 -20.54
CA GLU A 129 8.51 -2.86 -20.10
C GLU A 129 8.56 -2.82 -18.57
N GLN A 130 8.91 -3.97 -17.99
CA GLN A 130 8.71 -4.25 -16.56
C GLN A 130 9.56 -3.36 -15.63
N GLY A 131 10.67 -2.82 -16.13
CA GLY A 131 11.58 -1.95 -15.37
C GLY A 131 11.06 -0.52 -15.15
N GLU A 132 10.02 -0.08 -15.87
CA GLU A 132 9.48 1.28 -15.74
C GLU A 132 8.30 1.39 -14.75
N TRP A 133 7.82 0.24 -14.24
CA TRP A 133 6.67 0.19 -13.33
C TRP A 133 7.07 0.58 -11.90
N ILE A 134 7.18 1.88 -11.70
CA ILE A 134 7.41 2.53 -10.41
C ILE A 134 6.18 3.34 -9.98
N ASP A 135 6.13 3.77 -8.71
CA ASP A 135 5.02 4.56 -8.17
C ASP A 135 4.74 5.80 -9.04
N GLY A 136 3.48 5.97 -9.45
CA GLY A 136 3.05 7.09 -10.30
C GLY A 136 3.18 6.82 -11.81
N TYR A 137 3.63 5.62 -12.21
CA TYR A 137 3.73 5.24 -13.62
C TYR A 137 2.38 5.21 -14.35
N PHE A 138 1.26 4.99 -13.62
CA PHE A 138 -0.09 5.10 -14.20
C PHE A 138 -0.38 6.46 -14.87
N ALA A 139 0.11 7.56 -14.31
CA ALA A 139 -0.04 8.89 -14.91
C ALA A 139 0.77 9.03 -16.22
N ASN A 140 1.93 8.37 -16.30
CA ASN A 140 2.73 8.33 -17.52
C ASN A 140 2.06 7.45 -18.59
N LEU A 141 1.51 6.30 -18.20
CA LEU A 141 0.71 5.45 -19.09
C LEU A 141 -0.50 6.20 -19.64
N ALA A 142 -1.21 6.98 -18.81
CA ALA A 142 -2.30 7.83 -19.26
C ALA A 142 -1.86 8.83 -20.35
N SER A 143 -0.67 9.40 -20.20
CA SER A 143 -0.05 10.27 -21.20
C SER A 143 0.25 9.54 -22.51
N MET A 144 0.77 8.32 -22.44
CA MET A 144 1.06 7.49 -23.62
C MET A 144 -0.21 7.09 -24.38
N ILE A 145 -1.30 6.85 -23.64
CA ILE A 145 -2.57 6.36 -24.20
C ILE A 145 -3.42 7.50 -24.79
N ALA A 146 -3.54 8.63 -24.07
CA ALA A 146 -4.51 9.69 -24.40
C ALA A 146 -3.91 11.10 -24.44
N GLY A 147 -2.59 11.25 -24.24
CA GLY A 147 -1.88 12.51 -24.27
C GLY A 147 -1.81 13.26 -22.94
N ASN A 148 -1.00 14.31 -22.89
CA ASN A 148 -0.65 15.03 -21.65
C ASN A 148 -1.85 15.64 -20.91
N TRP A 149 -2.96 15.94 -21.61
CA TRP A 149 -4.16 16.48 -20.96
C TRP A 149 -4.72 15.51 -19.91
N LEU A 150 -4.69 14.20 -20.20
CA LEU A 150 -5.21 13.18 -19.31
C LEU A 150 -4.28 12.97 -18.11
N LYS A 151 -2.96 13.05 -18.35
CA LYS A 151 -1.95 13.00 -17.29
C LYS A 151 -2.23 14.08 -16.24
N TYR A 152 -2.40 15.33 -16.63
CA TYR A 152 -2.66 16.42 -15.69
C TYR A 152 -3.97 16.26 -14.91
N TRP A 153 -5.03 15.79 -15.58
CA TRP A 153 -6.30 15.51 -14.91
C TRP A 153 -6.19 14.36 -13.90
N MET A 154 -5.43 13.32 -14.25
CA MET A 154 -5.18 12.18 -13.38
C MET A 154 -4.32 12.59 -12.17
N GLU A 155 -3.23 13.33 -12.37
CA GLU A 155 -2.38 13.86 -11.29
C GLU A 155 -3.18 14.75 -10.34
N LEU A 156 -4.02 15.67 -10.87
CA LEU A 156 -4.90 16.50 -10.05
C LEU A 156 -5.90 15.66 -9.25
N GLY A 157 -6.52 14.67 -9.90
CA GLY A 157 -7.47 13.77 -9.25
C GLY A 157 -6.82 12.96 -8.13
N ILE A 158 -5.62 12.41 -8.35
CA ILE A 158 -4.85 11.68 -7.33
C ILE A 158 -4.57 12.57 -6.13
N VAL A 159 -4.12 13.81 -6.33
CA VAL A 159 -3.85 14.76 -5.23
C VAL A 159 -5.12 15.04 -4.42
N LEU A 160 -6.24 15.33 -5.08
CA LEU A 160 -7.52 15.59 -4.40
C LEU A 160 -8.00 14.35 -3.62
N SER A 161 -7.79 13.15 -4.18
CA SER A 161 -8.13 11.88 -3.54
C SER A 161 -7.33 11.62 -2.28
N VAL A 162 -6.01 11.86 -2.33
CA VAL A 162 -5.11 11.69 -1.17
C VAL A 162 -5.48 12.65 -0.05
N ILE A 163 -5.86 13.89 -0.37
CA ILE A 163 -6.37 14.84 0.63
C ILE A 163 -7.64 14.29 1.27
N GLY A 164 -8.61 13.84 0.48
CA GLY A 164 -9.85 13.26 0.99
C GLY A 164 -9.62 12.02 1.86
N LEU A 165 -8.71 11.13 1.47
CA LEU A 165 -8.34 9.94 2.23
C LEU A 165 -7.67 10.31 3.56
N TYR A 166 -6.78 11.31 3.55
CA TYR A 166 -6.13 11.80 4.75
C TYR A 166 -7.14 12.39 5.74
N GLU A 167 -8.06 13.23 5.27
CA GLU A 167 -9.12 13.82 6.11
C GLU A 167 -10.05 12.75 6.71
N ALA A 168 -10.47 11.77 5.91
CA ALA A 168 -11.31 10.67 6.37
C ALA A 168 -10.61 9.83 7.45
N GLN A 169 -9.32 9.51 7.23
CA GLN A 169 -8.55 8.73 8.18
C GLN A 169 -8.25 9.51 9.47
N LEU A 170 -7.92 10.79 9.35
CA LEU A 170 -7.68 11.66 10.50
C LEU A 170 -8.94 11.77 11.37
N SER A 171 -10.11 11.92 10.74
CA SER A 171 -11.40 11.91 11.44
C SER A 171 -11.62 10.58 12.19
N SER A 172 -11.41 9.45 11.52
CA SER A 172 -11.54 8.12 12.15
C SER A 172 -10.65 7.97 13.39
N CYS A 173 -9.36 8.34 13.29
CA CYS A 173 -8.43 8.29 14.42
C CYS A 173 -8.86 9.21 15.58
N ALA A 174 -9.39 10.39 15.26
CA ALA A 174 -9.88 11.32 16.28
C ALA A 174 -11.05 10.75 17.08
N TYR A 175 -12.00 10.12 16.40
CA TYR A 175 -13.14 9.48 17.05
C TYR A 175 -12.78 8.17 17.77
N GLN A 176 -11.76 7.43 17.33
CA GLN A 176 -11.23 6.29 18.07
C GLN A 176 -10.65 6.73 19.43
N ILE A 177 -9.88 7.82 19.46
CA ILE A 177 -9.34 8.38 20.71
C ILE A 177 -10.46 8.86 21.63
N LEU A 178 -11.45 9.55 21.05
CA LEU A 178 -12.64 9.98 21.80
C LEU A 178 -13.39 8.79 22.39
N GLY A 179 -13.64 7.73 21.61
CA GLY A 179 -14.31 6.52 22.08
C GLY A 179 -13.55 5.83 23.22
N MET A 180 -12.22 5.82 23.19
CA MET A 180 -11.41 5.33 24.31
C MET A 180 -11.59 6.18 25.58
N ALA A 181 -11.73 7.51 25.45
CA ALA A 181 -12.02 8.38 26.58
C ALA A 181 -13.44 8.16 27.13
N GLU A 182 -14.44 8.01 26.24
CA GLU A 182 -15.83 7.72 26.61
C GLU A 182 -15.98 6.35 27.30
N MET A 183 -15.17 5.35 26.93
CA MET A 183 -15.07 4.04 27.60
C MET A 183 -14.26 4.05 28.91
N GLY A 184 -13.75 5.22 29.35
CA GLY A 184 -12.96 5.33 30.58
C GLY A 184 -11.60 4.64 30.53
N LEU A 185 -11.07 4.38 29.32
CA LEU A 185 -9.70 3.89 29.09
C LEU A 185 -8.68 5.06 29.08
N LEU A 186 -9.14 6.26 28.72
CA LEU A 186 -8.36 7.49 28.73
C LEU A 186 -8.99 8.54 29.66
N PRO A 187 -8.21 9.48 30.20
CA PRO A 187 -8.73 10.52 31.08
C PRO A 187 -9.68 11.47 30.33
N ARG A 188 -10.67 12.00 31.04
CA ARG A 188 -11.79 12.80 30.51
C ARG A 188 -11.34 14.04 29.72
N VAL A 189 -10.18 14.59 30.07
CA VAL A 189 -9.53 15.70 29.34
C VAL A 189 -9.24 15.39 27.87
N ILE A 190 -9.02 14.12 27.51
CA ILE A 190 -8.79 13.70 26.12
C ILE A 190 -10.11 13.63 25.34
N GLY A 191 -11.22 13.38 26.04
CA GLY A 191 -12.57 13.33 25.45
C GLY A 191 -13.25 14.70 25.28
N VAL A 192 -12.55 15.80 25.57
CA VAL A 192 -13.13 17.15 25.48
C VAL A 192 -13.43 17.52 24.03
N ARG A 193 -14.67 17.96 23.80
CA ARG A 193 -15.13 18.46 22.50
C ARG A 193 -15.03 19.98 22.45
N SER A 194 -14.77 20.52 21.26
CA SER A 194 -14.76 21.97 21.01
C SER A 194 -16.18 22.54 21.06
N GLU A 195 -16.38 23.64 21.78
CA GLU A 195 -17.69 24.31 21.94
C GLU A 195 -18.29 24.79 20.60
N TRP A 196 -17.44 25.16 19.63
CA TRP A 196 -17.91 25.76 18.39
C TRP A 196 -18.38 24.73 17.35
N PHE A 197 -17.65 23.62 17.23
CA PHE A 197 -17.90 22.60 16.20
C PHE A 197 -18.33 21.23 16.76
N ASN A 198 -18.33 21.07 18.08
CA ASN A 198 -18.58 19.80 18.77
C ASN A 198 -17.65 18.65 18.32
N THR A 199 -16.41 18.98 17.96
CA THR A 199 -15.39 18.03 17.49
C THR A 199 -14.34 17.72 18.56
N PRO A 200 -13.80 16.48 18.62
CA PRO A 200 -12.76 16.11 19.58
C PRO A 200 -11.41 16.70 19.19
N TRP A 201 -11.07 17.89 19.69
CA TRP A 201 -9.86 18.61 19.27
C TRP A 201 -8.57 17.91 19.69
N VAL A 202 -8.53 17.27 20.87
CA VAL A 202 -7.37 16.46 21.31
C VAL A 202 -7.20 15.23 20.41
N GLY A 203 -8.33 14.60 20.05
CA GLY A 203 -8.36 13.49 19.10
C GLY A 203 -7.86 13.87 17.71
N ILE A 204 -7.96 15.15 17.31
CA ILE A 204 -7.39 15.64 16.04
C ILE A 204 -5.91 16.01 16.21
N LEU A 205 -5.57 16.69 17.31
CA LEU A 205 -4.22 17.18 17.57
C LEU A 205 -3.20 16.04 17.73
N VAL A 206 -3.56 14.97 18.45
CA VAL A 206 -2.62 13.88 18.72
C VAL A 206 -2.22 13.14 17.43
N PRO A 207 -3.14 12.64 16.58
CA PRO A 207 -2.78 12.01 15.32
C PRO A 207 -2.10 12.95 14.32
N THR A 208 -2.45 14.24 14.29
CA THR A 208 -1.74 15.21 13.42
C THR A 208 -0.29 15.42 13.85
N LEU A 209 0.00 15.50 15.15
CA LEU A 209 1.38 15.55 15.66
C LEU A 209 2.15 14.27 15.35
N VAL A 210 1.52 13.10 15.51
CA VAL A 210 2.13 11.81 15.15
C VAL A 210 2.44 11.77 13.65
N ALA A 211 1.49 12.19 12.79
CA ALA A 211 1.70 12.25 11.35
C ALA A 211 2.88 13.17 10.98
N LEU A 212 3.01 14.32 11.63
CA LEU A 212 4.14 15.24 11.44
C LEU A 212 5.48 14.59 11.84
N VAL A 213 5.54 13.89 12.97
CA VAL A 213 6.75 13.17 13.41
C VAL A 213 7.10 12.03 12.45
N VAL A 214 6.11 11.27 12.00
CA VAL A 214 6.31 10.14 11.08
C VAL A 214 6.69 10.64 9.67
N SER A 215 6.32 11.86 9.28
CA SER A 215 6.67 12.44 7.97
C SER A 215 8.17 12.57 7.71
N TYR A 216 9.02 12.51 8.74
CA TYR A 216 10.48 12.50 8.60
C TYR A 216 11.04 11.12 8.18
N MET A 217 10.22 10.06 8.21
CA MET A 217 10.61 8.73 7.76
C MET A 217 10.42 8.57 6.25
N THR A 218 11.15 7.63 5.64
CA THR A 218 10.92 7.31 4.23
C THR A 218 9.57 6.62 4.05
N PHE A 219 8.92 6.82 2.90
CA PHE A 219 7.64 6.18 2.59
C PHE A 219 7.68 4.66 2.79
N THR A 220 8.75 4.00 2.36
CA THR A 220 8.92 2.54 2.52
C THR A 220 9.03 2.14 4.00
N ASP A 221 9.74 2.91 4.83
CA ASP A 221 9.80 2.64 6.28
C ASP A 221 8.42 2.85 6.93
N ILE A 222 7.67 3.88 6.51
CA ILE A 222 6.32 4.18 7.01
C ILE A 222 5.38 3.01 6.72
N VAL A 223 5.23 2.64 5.44
CA VAL A 223 4.33 1.56 5.00
C VAL A 223 4.73 0.24 5.66
N SER A 224 6.03 -0.06 5.73
CA SER A 224 6.50 -1.29 6.39
C SER A 224 6.21 -1.30 7.89
N SER A 225 6.34 -0.16 8.57
CA SER A 225 6.08 -0.04 10.01
C SER A 225 4.59 -0.15 10.33
N VAL A 226 3.74 0.46 9.51
CA VAL A 226 2.28 0.33 9.63
C VAL A 226 1.86 -1.11 9.38
N ASN A 227 2.35 -1.75 8.32
CA ASN A 227 2.06 -3.16 8.03
C ASN A 227 2.52 -4.08 9.17
N PHE A 228 3.69 -3.81 9.77
CA PHE A 228 4.18 -4.59 10.91
C PHE A 228 3.26 -4.44 12.14
N LEU A 229 2.88 -3.21 12.50
CA LEU A 229 2.00 -2.95 13.65
C LEU A 229 0.58 -3.49 13.42
N TYR A 230 0.06 -3.35 12.20
CA TYR A 230 -1.20 -3.95 11.79
C TYR A 230 -1.15 -5.49 11.88
N SER A 231 -0.04 -6.10 11.43
CA SER A 231 0.18 -7.54 11.56
C SER A 231 0.10 -8.01 13.02
N LEU A 232 0.73 -7.27 13.94
CA LEU A 232 0.64 -7.55 15.37
C LEU A 232 -0.81 -7.46 15.90
N GLY A 233 -1.53 -6.40 15.53
CA GLY A 233 -2.93 -6.21 15.91
C GLY A 233 -3.83 -7.34 15.41
N MET A 234 -3.73 -7.66 14.12
CA MET A 234 -4.52 -8.73 13.49
C MET A 234 -4.24 -10.12 14.10
N LEU A 235 -2.99 -10.42 14.45
CA LEU A 235 -2.66 -11.67 15.15
C LEU A 235 -3.33 -11.72 16.53
N LEU A 236 -3.37 -10.61 17.26
CA LEU A 236 -4.08 -10.51 18.54
C LEU A 236 -5.59 -10.64 18.37
N GLU A 237 -6.16 -10.08 17.30
CA GLU A 237 -7.59 -10.23 16.98
C GLU A 237 -7.95 -11.69 16.67
N PHE A 238 -7.18 -12.37 15.82
CA PHE A 238 -7.40 -13.79 15.54
C PHE A 238 -7.23 -14.67 16.78
N ALA A 239 -6.21 -14.38 17.61
CA ALA A 239 -6.03 -15.08 18.88
C ALA A 239 -7.22 -14.85 19.83
N SER A 240 -7.68 -13.60 19.95
CA SER A 240 -8.82 -13.22 20.78
C SER A 240 -10.12 -13.86 20.30
N PHE A 241 -10.36 -13.90 18.99
CA PHE A 241 -11.50 -14.55 18.37
C PHE A 241 -11.57 -16.05 18.72
N LEU A 242 -10.46 -16.78 18.50
CA LEU A 242 -10.38 -18.21 18.82
C LEU A 242 -10.51 -18.46 20.32
N TRP A 243 -9.92 -17.58 21.14
CA TRP A 243 -10.01 -17.66 22.60
C TRP A 243 -11.44 -17.42 23.10
N LEU A 244 -12.11 -16.37 22.64
CA LEU A 244 -13.51 -16.04 23.00
C LEU A 244 -14.46 -17.15 22.58
N ARG A 245 -14.25 -17.76 21.41
CA ARG A 245 -15.09 -18.87 20.93
C ARG A 245 -14.94 -20.14 21.75
N ARG A 246 -13.77 -20.35 22.36
CA ARG A 246 -13.51 -21.47 23.29
C ARG A 246 -14.00 -21.17 24.71
N LYS A 247 -13.76 -19.96 25.22
CA LYS A 247 -14.06 -19.58 26.61
C LYS A 247 -15.54 -19.27 26.83
N MET A 248 -16.19 -18.60 25.88
CA MET A 248 -17.59 -18.18 25.97
C MET A 248 -18.41 -18.67 24.75
N PRO A 249 -18.70 -19.98 24.68
CA PRO A 249 -19.41 -20.58 23.54
C PRO A 249 -20.91 -20.27 23.52
N LYS A 250 -21.48 -19.85 24.65
CA LYS A 250 -22.92 -19.56 24.82
C LYS A 250 -23.26 -18.06 24.73
N ALA A 251 -22.26 -17.18 24.61
CA ALA A 251 -22.50 -15.75 24.46
C ALA A 251 -23.38 -15.49 23.22
N LYS A 252 -24.33 -14.55 23.32
CA LYS A 252 -25.22 -14.15 22.23
C LYS A 252 -24.38 -13.48 21.14
N ARG A 253 -24.31 -14.10 19.96
CA ARG A 253 -23.57 -13.57 18.80
C ARG A 253 -24.57 -13.22 17.70
N PRO A 254 -24.77 -11.93 17.38
CA PRO A 254 -25.67 -11.53 16.30
C PRO A 254 -25.34 -12.19 14.95
N TYR A 255 -24.04 -12.40 14.70
CA TYR A 255 -23.52 -13.18 13.59
C TYR A 255 -22.52 -14.22 14.09
N ARG A 256 -22.56 -15.44 13.53
CA ARG A 256 -21.63 -16.53 13.90
C ARG A 256 -21.11 -17.20 12.64
N VAL A 257 -19.79 -17.26 12.50
CA VAL A 257 -19.14 -17.91 11.35
C VAL A 257 -19.51 -19.41 11.34
N PRO A 258 -20.05 -19.93 10.22
CA PRO A 258 -20.59 -21.30 10.13
C PRO A 258 -19.50 -22.38 9.97
N LEU A 259 -18.40 -22.27 10.73
CA LEU A 259 -17.28 -23.21 10.73
C LEU A 259 -17.11 -23.88 12.11
N SER A 260 -16.64 -25.12 12.12
CA SER A 260 -16.25 -25.85 13.34
C SER A 260 -14.92 -25.33 13.88
N MET A 261 -14.60 -25.58 15.17
CA MET A 261 -13.36 -25.10 15.81
C MET A 261 -12.07 -25.40 15.00
N PRO A 262 -11.87 -26.62 14.47
CA PRO A 262 -10.72 -26.89 13.60
C PRO A 262 -10.75 -26.08 12.30
N GLY A 263 -11.92 -25.87 11.69
CA GLY A 263 -12.07 -25.06 10.49
C GLY A 263 -11.70 -23.60 10.71
N LEU A 264 -12.05 -23.03 11.88
CA LEU A 264 -11.68 -21.66 12.24
C LEU A 264 -10.18 -21.52 12.48
N MET A 265 -9.55 -22.52 13.09
CA MET A 265 -8.10 -22.55 13.27
C MET A 265 -7.39 -22.52 11.93
N VAL A 266 -7.80 -23.35 10.97
CA VAL A 266 -7.24 -23.36 9.61
C VAL A 266 -7.49 -22.01 8.91
N MET A 267 -8.71 -21.48 9.01
CA MET A 267 -9.07 -20.19 8.41
C MET A 267 -8.21 -19.04 8.92
N CYS A 268 -7.92 -18.99 10.22
CA CYS A 268 -7.06 -17.95 10.81
C CYS A 268 -5.57 -18.22 10.57
N PHE A 269 -5.16 -19.50 10.46
CA PHE A 269 -3.76 -19.88 10.32
C PHE A 269 -3.16 -19.40 9.00
N ILE A 270 -3.89 -19.51 7.88
CA ILE A 270 -3.38 -19.10 6.56
C ILE A 270 -3.00 -17.60 6.51
N PRO A 271 -3.89 -16.64 6.85
CA PRO A 271 -3.53 -15.23 6.90
C PRO A 271 -2.49 -14.95 8.01
N SER A 272 -2.52 -15.65 9.13
CA SER A 272 -1.50 -15.50 10.19
C SER A 272 -0.10 -15.84 9.71
N CYS A 273 0.06 -16.90 8.92
CA CYS A 273 1.35 -17.25 8.29
C CYS A 273 1.85 -16.14 7.37
N PHE A 274 0.94 -15.53 6.59
CA PHE A 274 1.28 -14.39 5.73
C PHE A 274 1.70 -13.17 6.55
N LEU A 275 1.00 -12.85 7.64
CA LEU A 275 1.39 -11.77 8.56
C LEU A 275 2.78 -11.96 9.14
N VAL A 276 3.07 -13.17 9.63
CA VAL A 276 4.40 -13.48 10.19
C VAL A 276 5.47 -13.36 9.11
N TYR A 277 5.19 -13.75 7.86
CA TYR A 277 6.10 -13.53 6.75
C TYR A 277 6.34 -12.04 6.47
N VAL A 278 5.28 -11.22 6.41
CA VAL A 278 5.39 -9.76 6.22
C VAL A 278 6.24 -9.14 7.33
N MET A 279 6.03 -9.56 8.57
CA MET A 279 6.83 -9.11 9.71
C MET A 279 8.29 -9.54 9.57
N PHE A 280 8.56 -10.78 9.13
CA PHE A 280 9.91 -11.31 8.92
C PHE A 280 10.66 -10.59 7.80
N ALA A 281 9.95 -10.19 6.74
CA ALA A 281 10.53 -9.48 5.59
C ALA A 281 10.87 -8.00 5.90
N ALA A 282 10.47 -7.48 7.06
CA ALA A 282 10.70 -6.09 7.43
C ALA A 282 12.19 -5.77 7.66
N ARG A 283 12.57 -4.52 7.38
CA ARG A 283 13.95 -4.03 7.62
C ARG A 283 14.22 -3.84 9.11
N ARG A 284 15.50 -3.84 9.50
CA ARG A 284 15.92 -3.60 10.90
C ARG A 284 15.40 -2.29 11.48
N THR A 285 15.33 -1.23 10.68
CA THR A 285 14.78 0.08 11.09
C THR A 285 13.32 -0.06 11.52
N VAL A 286 12.53 -0.77 10.74
CA VAL A 286 11.11 -1.05 10.99
C VAL A 286 10.93 -1.83 12.29
N TYR A 287 11.73 -2.88 12.53
CA TYR A 287 11.69 -3.60 13.79
C TYR A 287 11.92 -2.71 15.02
N ILE A 288 12.91 -1.81 14.95
CA ILE A 288 13.21 -0.90 16.06
C ILE A 288 12.05 0.06 16.28
N VAL A 289 11.56 0.71 15.22
CA VAL A 289 10.46 1.68 15.30
C VAL A 289 9.20 1.00 15.83
N SER A 290 8.81 -0.13 15.26
CA SER A 290 7.63 -0.87 15.71
C SER A 290 7.77 -1.39 17.13
N ALA A 291 8.94 -1.92 17.53
CA ALA A 291 9.16 -2.36 18.90
C ALA A 291 9.07 -1.21 19.91
N LEU A 292 9.65 -0.04 19.59
CA LEU A 292 9.55 1.15 20.43
C LEU A 292 8.10 1.61 20.57
N LEU A 293 7.34 1.66 19.47
CA LEU A 293 5.93 2.03 19.49
C LEU A 293 5.08 1.03 20.28
N THR A 294 5.34 -0.28 20.15
CA THR A 294 4.64 -1.31 20.92
C THR A 294 4.95 -1.22 22.41
N VAL A 295 6.23 -1.05 22.79
CA VAL A 295 6.64 -0.88 24.19
C VAL A 295 6.02 0.39 24.77
N PHE A 296 6.03 1.50 24.02
CA PHE A 296 5.37 2.74 24.40
C PHE A 296 3.88 2.54 24.62
N ALA A 297 3.18 1.84 23.72
CA ALA A 297 1.74 1.57 23.85
C ALA A 297 1.42 0.74 25.11
N ILE A 298 2.21 -0.31 25.38
CA ILE A 298 2.04 -1.15 26.58
C ILE A 298 2.33 -0.34 27.85
N ALA A 299 3.43 0.42 27.87
CA ALA A 299 3.78 1.27 29.00
C ALA A 299 2.71 2.34 29.26
N TRP A 300 2.16 2.94 28.20
CA TRP A 300 1.08 3.92 28.28
C TRP A 300 -0.19 3.33 28.87
N TYR A 301 -0.57 2.12 28.47
CA TYR A 301 -1.71 1.41 29.06
C TYR A 301 -1.55 1.22 30.57
N PHE A 302 -0.41 0.68 31.03
CA PHE A 302 -0.16 0.49 32.46
C PHE A 302 -0.05 1.82 33.23
N PHE A 303 0.52 2.84 32.59
CA PHE A 303 0.58 4.19 33.17
C PHE A 303 -0.81 4.78 33.38
N MET A 304 -1.72 4.61 32.43
CA MET A 304 -3.12 5.05 32.56
C MET A 304 -3.84 4.28 33.66
N GLU A 305 -3.66 2.97 33.77
CA GLU A 305 -4.24 2.16 34.85
C GLU A 305 -3.71 2.57 36.24
N PHE A 306 -2.42 2.90 36.31
CA PHE A 306 -1.82 3.44 37.53
C PHE A 306 -2.41 4.82 37.89
N CYS A 307 -2.57 5.71 36.92
CA CYS A 307 -3.18 7.03 37.13
C CYS A 307 -4.63 6.92 37.59
N LYS A 308 -5.39 5.95 37.04
CA LYS A 308 -6.77 5.62 37.43
C LYS A 308 -6.82 5.13 38.87
N THR A 309 -5.93 4.22 39.25
CA THR A 309 -5.84 3.70 40.63
C THR A 309 -5.47 4.78 41.65
N LYS A 310 -4.62 5.74 41.25
CA LYS A 310 -4.18 6.85 42.10
C LYS A 310 -5.11 8.07 42.07
N MET A 311 -6.21 8.04 41.30
CA MET A 311 -7.13 9.16 41.13
C MET A 311 -6.41 10.45 40.70
N TRP A 312 -5.39 10.33 39.85
CA TRP A 312 -4.64 11.49 39.36
C TRP A 312 -5.41 12.31 38.33
N PHE A 313 -6.30 11.65 37.60
CA PHE A 313 -7.16 12.25 36.60
C PHE A 313 -8.58 11.71 36.74
N ASP A 314 -9.56 12.51 36.32
CA ASP A 314 -10.93 12.06 36.21
C ASP A 314 -11.08 11.17 34.97
N PHE A 315 -11.58 9.96 35.16
CA PHE A 315 -11.96 9.04 34.11
C PHE A 315 -13.47 8.94 34.06
N GLU A 316 -14.05 8.73 32.87
CA GLU A 316 -15.48 8.50 32.75
C GLU A 316 -15.82 7.18 33.46
N THR A 317 -16.78 7.21 34.39
CA THR A 317 -17.33 6.02 35.02
C THR A 317 -18.31 5.38 34.06
N VAL A 318 -17.89 4.28 33.42
CA VAL A 318 -18.80 3.43 32.69
C VAL A 318 -19.68 2.71 33.71
N ASP A 319 -20.98 3.02 33.75
CA ASP A 319 -21.97 2.25 34.52
C ASP A 319 -21.88 0.78 34.09
N GLN A 320 -21.27 -0.07 34.91
CA GLN A 320 -21.13 -1.51 34.64
C GLN A 320 -22.50 -2.19 34.45
N ASP A 321 -23.55 -1.66 35.08
CA ASP A 321 -24.91 -2.19 34.98
C ASP A 321 -25.49 -2.09 33.55
N LYS A 322 -25.07 -1.10 32.74
CA LYS A 322 -25.50 -1.02 31.32
C LYS A 322 -24.72 -1.96 30.40
N VAL A 323 -23.47 -2.26 30.77
CA VAL A 323 -22.61 -3.16 30.02
C VAL A 323 -23.06 -4.61 30.21
N ASP A 324 -23.48 -4.98 31.42
CA ASP A 324 -24.01 -6.31 31.71
C ASP A 324 -25.41 -6.51 31.07
N ASP A 325 -26.32 -5.53 31.10
CA ASP A 325 -27.65 -5.66 30.47
C ASP A 325 -27.63 -5.70 28.93
N GLU A 326 -26.59 -5.18 28.27
CA GLU A 326 -26.42 -5.34 26.81
C GLU A 326 -25.61 -6.58 26.40
N ILE A 327 -24.82 -7.15 27.33
CA ILE A 327 -23.94 -8.32 27.06
C ILE A 327 -24.60 -9.65 27.49
N PHE A 328 -25.61 -9.65 28.36
CA PHE A 328 -26.33 -10.86 28.80
C PHE A 328 -27.66 -11.11 28.06
#